data_AF-A0A948B5H2-F1
#
_entry.id   AF-A0A948B5H2-F1
#
_cell.length_a   1.000
_cell.length_b   1.000
_cell.length_c   1.000
_cell.angle_alpha   90.00
_cell.angle_beta   90.00
_cell.angle_gamma   90.00
#
_symmetry.space_group_name_H-M   'P 1'
#
loop_
_entity.id
_entity.type
_entity.pdbx_description
1 polymer ?
#
loop_
_entity_poly.entity_id
_entity_poly.type
_entity_poly.pdbx_seq_one_letter_code
_entity_poly.pdbx_strand_id
1 'polypeptide(L)'
;YSHLSAWPLVGLLWLLLLGAALRAGRWSLKAVSLATWIAFGVWAASLLPWAAVFVSALFTASSTFIDTYGDPTYSWRAMWRLPFVMNWGGGWLRAPVTILLLAAGVFGGLKNRSTRLAVALLLGMMVLLFGLLSMMMGAGKGLFSLRYYSPLWLLFMVLSGLGFRQAGDGWDAVRPSVLPRGVRGDAVLGLLLLGVTAMPLSWIIRLPGNPTPYTRINQWMDEHLPAGTPVIVDRWFEPNHEMRFHAPSRVRPTFTIPNEPLETFLQYNWRETVRRFVQRHPDAAYLEMIKSYFHVPVVGPWDWPRHHFARHMVFTNEPALALRRAVLAASEDYYAVNTNRVVVELFYNLKEDLVNQARADGRAVAAFYGEGWEFTKTQDYRDWRVLQERATVELYNLTGQPLDVRLVLIGAAPGRSKRVQNSLGATETFPPNQMQEWAMTVDALPPGRTEVVFTDALWTAAQVPLLVEELRAEVIAP
;
A
#
# COMPACT_ATOMS: atom_id res chain seq x y z
N TYR A 1 -5.05 -9.68 4.46
CA TYR A 1 -5.05 -10.10 3.03
C TYR A 1 -4.36 -11.45 2.76
N SER A 2 -4.15 -12.30 3.77
CA SER A 2 -3.55 -13.66 3.66
C SER A 2 -4.58 -14.80 3.57
N HIS A 3 -5.87 -14.47 3.50
CA HIS A 3 -6.96 -15.41 3.78
C HIS A 3 -7.42 -16.29 2.61
N LEU A 4 -6.77 -16.28 1.44
CA LEU A 4 -7.17 -17.17 0.31
C LEU A 4 -6.05 -18.10 -0.17
N SER A 5 -4.77 -17.78 0.09
CA SER A 5 -3.63 -18.58 -0.35
C SER A 5 -3.25 -19.73 0.59
N ALA A 6 -3.67 -19.71 1.87
CA ALA A 6 -3.35 -20.80 2.80
C ALA A 6 -4.24 -22.04 2.64
N TRP A 7 -5.46 -21.89 2.11
CA TRP A 7 -6.45 -22.98 2.09
C TRP A 7 -6.16 -24.08 1.07
N PRO A 8 -5.67 -23.77 -0.14
CA PRO A 8 -5.21 -24.83 -1.02
C PRO A 8 -3.90 -25.44 -0.52
N LEU A 9 -3.01 -24.72 0.16
CA LEU A 9 -1.83 -25.29 0.82
C LEU A 9 -2.24 -26.39 1.83
N VAL A 10 -3.25 -26.13 2.67
CA VAL A 10 -3.80 -27.11 3.61
C VAL A 10 -4.42 -28.30 2.85
N GLY A 11 -5.28 -28.05 1.86
CA GLY A 11 -5.90 -29.13 1.07
C GLY A 11 -4.89 -29.99 0.29
N LEU A 12 -3.86 -29.37 -0.28
CA LEU A 12 -2.80 -30.05 -1.00
C LEU A 12 -1.86 -30.83 -0.07
N LEU A 13 -1.53 -30.31 1.11
CA LEU A 13 -0.80 -31.05 2.15
C LEU A 13 -1.58 -32.29 2.58
N TRP A 14 -2.91 -32.18 2.73
CA TRP A 14 -3.77 -33.32 3.05
C TRP A 14 -3.85 -34.34 1.92
N LEU A 15 -3.95 -33.91 0.67
CA LEU A 15 -3.95 -34.81 -0.49
C LEU A 15 -2.58 -35.47 -0.71
N LEU A 16 -1.49 -34.77 -0.39
CA LEU A 16 -0.13 -35.32 -0.39
C LEU A 16 0.09 -36.32 0.75
N LEU A 17 -0.40 -36.04 1.95
CA LEU A 17 -0.44 -36.99 3.07
C LEU A 17 -1.26 -38.24 2.71
N LEU A 18 -2.40 -38.05 2.05
CA LEU A 18 -3.24 -39.13 1.53
C LEU A 18 -2.49 -39.96 0.48
N GLY A 19 -1.83 -39.32 -0.48
CA GLY A 19 -1.00 -39.96 -1.50
C GLY A 19 0.22 -40.71 -0.93
N ALA A 20 0.86 -40.15 0.09
CA ALA A 20 1.97 -40.80 0.80
C ALA A 20 1.48 -42.02 1.58
N ALA A 21 0.32 -41.94 2.23
CA ALA A 21 -0.33 -43.06 2.90
C ALA A 21 -0.74 -44.17 1.92
N LEU A 22 -1.24 -43.81 0.74
CA LEU A 22 -1.56 -44.74 -0.35
C LEU A 22 -0.32 -45.50 -0.85
N ARG A 23 0.83 -44.82 -0.90
CA ARG A 23 2.08 -45.37 -1.44
C ARG A 23 2.83 -46.27 -0.46
N ALA A 24 2.64 -46.11 0.85
CA ALA A 24 3.24 -46.97 1.86
C ALA A 24 2.70 -48.42 1.86
N GLY A 25 1.83 -48.79 0.91
CA GLY A 25 1.41 -50.17 0.66
C GLY A 25 0.56 -50.78 1.79
N ARG A 26 0.11 -49.97 2.75
CA ARG A 26 -0.66 -50.39 3.93
C ARG A 26 -2.04 -49.75 3.95
N TRP A 27 -2.74 -49.74 2.82
CA TRP A 27 -4.11 -49.24 2.78
C TRP A 27 -5.10 -50.33 3.15
N SER A 28 -5.57 -50.24 4.40
CA SER A 28 -6.89 -50.70 4.81
C SER A 28 -7.73 -49.44 5.01
N LEU A 29 -8.96 -49.40 4.48
CA LEU A 29 -9.91 -48.30 4.77
C LEU A 29 -10.17 -48.13 6.28
N LYS A 30 -9.89 -49.16 7.09
CA LYS A 30 -9.94 -49.10 8.56
C LYS A 30 -8.73 -48.40 9.20
N ALA A 31 -7.64 -48.19 8.46
CA ALA A 31 -6.39 -47.58 8.95
C ALA A 31 -6.31 -46.06 8.74
N VAL A 32 -7.17 -45.49 7.88
CA VAL A 32 -7.41 -44.05 7.88
C VAL A 32 -8.31 -43.77 9.08
N SER A 33 -7.77 -43.12 10.12
CA SER A 33 -8.56 -42.89 11.32
C SER A 33 -9.83 -42.11 10.96
N LEU A 34 -10.96 -42.47 11.59
CA LEU A 34 -12.23 -41.76 11.42
C LEU A 34 -12.06 -40.24 11.65
N ALA A 35 -11.13 -39.84 12.51
CA ALA A 35 -10.75 -38.46 12.76
C ALA A 35 -10.21 -37.74 11.51
N THR A 36 -9.50 -38.43 10.60
CA THR A 36 -9.01 -37.85 9.34
C THR A 36 -10.15 -37.61 8.35
N TRP A 37 -11.11 -38.53 8.26
CA TRP A 37 -12.31 -38.34 7.42
C TRP A 37 -13.24 -37.28 7.98
N ILE A 38 -13.41 -37.24 9.31
CA ILE A 38 -14.16 -36.18 9.99
C ILE A 38 -13.45 -34.83 9.78
N ALA A 39 -12.12 -34.76 9.92
CA ALA A 39 -11.37 -33.54 9.67
C ALA A 39 -11.50 -33.06 8.22
N PHE A 40 -11.45 -33.97 7.25
CA PHE A 40 -11.71 -33.64 5.84
C PHE A 40 -13.15 -33.20 5.60
N GLY A 41 -14.13 -33.88 6.19
CA GLY A 41 -15.55 -33.52 6.08
C GLY A 41 -15.85 -32.16 6.70
N VAL A 42 -15.31 -31.87 7.89
CA VAL A 42 -15.40 -30.57 8.55
C VAL A 42 -14.71 -29.49 7.73
N TRP A 43 -13.55 -29.79 7.14
CA TRP A 43 -12.86 -28.87 6.24
C TRP A 43 -13.68 -28.59 4.98
N ALA A 44 -14.16 -29.62 4.28
CA ALA A 44 -14.99 -29.47 3.09
C ALA A 44 -16.31 -28.73 3.41
N ALA A 45 -16.92 -29.02 4.54
CA ALA A 45 -18.12 -28.33 5.02
C ALA A 45 -17.84 -26.85 5.34
N SER A 46 -16.66 -26.52 5.87
CA SER A 46 -16.26 -25.11 6.10
C SER A 46 -16.09 -24.32 4.79
N LEU A 47 -15.90 -25.01 3.66
CA LEU A 47 -15.86 -24.41 2.33
C LEU A 47 -17.24 -24.22 1.70
N LEU A 48 -18.28 -24.92 2.19
CA LEU A 48 -19.62 -24.87 1.60
C LEU A 48 -20.24 -23.46 1.58
N PRO A 49 -20.14 -22.62 2.64
CA PRO A 49 -20.66 -21.25 2.58
C PRO A 49 -20.01 -20.41 1.49
N TRP A 50 -18.70 -20.59 1.27
CA TRP A 50 -17.95 -19.88 0.23
C TRP A 50 -18.23 -20.42 -1.16
N ALA A 51 -18.33 -21.75 -1.30
CA ALA A 51 -18.79 -22.38 -2.53
C ALA A 51 -20.22 -21.94 -2.88
N ALA A 52 -21.10 -21.78 -1.89
CA ALA A 52 -22.46 -21.28 -2.07
C ALA A 52 -22.48 -19.80 -2.46
N VAL A 53 -21.66 -18.94 -1.82
CA VAL A 53 -21.50 -17.52 -2.24
C VAL A 53 -20.95 -17.43 -3.66
N PHE A 54 -19.98 -18.28 -4.01
CA PHE A 54 -19.40 -18.35 -5.34
C PHE A 54 -20.41 -18.83 -6.39
N VAL A 55 -21.10 -19.95 -6.14
CA VAL A 55 -22.17 -20.48 -7.00
C VAL A 55 -23.28 -19.44 -7.15
N SER A 56 -23.71 -18.83 -6.05
CA SER A 56 -24.67 -17.74 -6.05
C SER A 56 -24.21 -16.58 -6.92
N ALA A 57 -22.97 -16.10 -6.78
CA ALA A 57 -22.40 -15.06 -7.63
C ALA A 57 -22.44 -15.45 -9.12
N LEU A 58 -22.05 -16.69 -9.44
CA LEU A 58 -22.04 -17.25 -10.80
C LEU A 58 -23.43 -17.23 -11.46
N PHE A 59 -24.49 -17.48 -10.67
CA PHE A 59 -25.87 -17.54 -11.15
C PHE A 59 -26.66 -16.24 -10.98
N THR A 60 -26.21 -15.29 -10.16
CA THR A 60 -26.95 -14.03 -9.87
C THR A 60 -26.42 -12.82 -10.61
N ALA A 61 -25.16 -12.77 -11.02
CA ALA A 61 -24.64 -11.62 -11.76
C ALA A 61 -24.92 -11.72 -13.28
N SER A 62 -26.18 -11.90 -13.67
CA SER A 62 -26.56 -11.76 -15.08
C SER A 62 -26.18 -10.36 -15.61
N SER A 63 -25.75 -10.31 -16.88
CA SER A 63 -25.47 -9.14 -17.73
C SER A 63 -24.30 -8.18 -17.44
N THR A 64 -23.57 -8.25 -16.32
CA THR A 64 -22.39 -7.35 -16.07
C THR A 64 -21.04 -8.08 -15.93
N PHE A 65 -20.97 -9.34 -16.35
CA PHE A 65 -19.77 -10.18 -16.20
C PHE A 65 -18.68 -9.97 -17.27
N ILE A 66 -19.02 -9.35 -18.41
CA ILE A 66 -18.12 -9.35 -19.58
C ILE A 66 -17.31 -8.05 -19.72
N ASP A 67 -17.74 -6.93 -19.16
CA ASP A 67 -17.26 -5.64 -19.66
C ASP A 67 -16.11 -4.95 -18.93
N THR A 68 -15.68 -5.36 -17.73
CA THR A 68 -14.90 -4.39 -16.92
C THR A 68 -13.38 -4.52 -16.87
N TYR A 69 -12.70 -5.67 -16.72
CA TYR A 69 -11.24 -5.57 -16.40
C TYR A 69 -10.33 -6.76 -16.77
N GLY A 70 -10.61 -7.53 -17.82
CA GLY A 70 -9.70 -8.63 -18.20
C GLY A 70 -9.71 -8.93 -19.68
N ASP A 71 -8.84 -8.28 -20.44
CA ASP A 71 -8.42 -8.81 -21.74
C ASP A 71 -7.99 -10.28 -21.53
N PRO A 72 -8.64 -11.27 -22.17
CA PRO A 72 -8.28 -12.67 -22.04
C PRO A 72 -6.79 -12.93 -22.34
N THR A 73 -6.20 -12.10 -23.21
CA THR A 73 -4.76 -12.14 -23.50
C THR A 73 -3.91 -11.62 -22.34
N TYR A 74 -4.40 -10.65 -21.54
CA TYR A 74 -3.76 -10.22 -20.30
C TYR A 74 -3.75 -11.34 -19.27
N SER A 75 -4.90 -11.99 -19.05
CA SER A 75 -5.02 -13.14 -18.16
C SER A 75 -4.09 -14.28 -18.58
N TRP A 76 -4.08 -14.63 -19.87
CA TRP A 76 -3.18 -15.67 -20.40
C TRP A 76 -1.69 -15.30 -20.28
N ARG A 77 -1.32 -14.05 -20.54
CA ARG A 77 0.07 -13.55 -20.37
C ARG A 77 0.48 -13.55 -18.90
N ALA A 78 -0.40 -13.14 -17.98
CA ALA A 78 -0.17 -13.23 -16.54
C ALA A 78 -0.04 -14.69 -16.09
N MET A 79 -0.86 -15.59 -16.64
CA MET A 79 -0.82 -17.04 -16.40
C MET A 79 0.50 -17.67 -16.85
N TRP A 80 1.02 -17.31 -18.03
CA TRP A 80 2.33 -17.80 -18.49
C TRP A 80 3.48 -17.33 -17.59
N ARG A 81 3.34 -16.16 -16.94
CA ARG A 81 4.34 -15.61 -16.02
C ARG A 81 4.32 -16.29 -14.65
N LEU A 82 3.24 -16.96 -14.25
CA LEU A 82 3.06 -17.52 -12.91
C LEU A 82 4.17 -18.48 -12.48
N PRO A 83 4.55 -19.50 -13.28
CA PRO A 83 5.66 -20.36 -12.92
C PRO A 83 6.92 -19.56 -12.71
N PHE A 84 7.18 -18.51 -13.48
CA PHE A 84 8.43 -17.75 -13.39
C PHE A 84 8.46 -16.80 -12.21
N VAL A 85 7.42 -16.02 -11.98
CA VAL A 85 7.38 -15.01 -10.91
C VAL A 85 7.28 -15.65 -9.51
N MET A 86 6.58 -16.79 -9.37
CA MET A 86 6.44 -17.49 -8.08
C MET A 86 7.64 -18.37 -7.72
N ASN A 87 8.51 -18.68 -8.69
CA ASN A 87 9.66 -19.58 -8.50
C ASN A 87 10.92 -18.81 -8.09
N TRP A 88 11.54 -18.21 -9.11
CA TRP A 88 12.89 -17.68 -9.11
C TRP A 88 12.90 -16.36 -9.88
N GLY A 89 11.75 -15.85 -10.30
CA GLY A 89 11.60 -14.61 -11.03
C GLY A 89 11.56 -14.74 -12.55
N GLY A 90 11.07 -13.70 -13.23
CA GLY A 90 10.83 -13.63 -14.68
C GLY A 90 12.06 -13.40 -15.58
N GLY A 91 13.26 -13.77 -15.16
CA GLY A 91 14.50 -13.57 -15.93
C GLY A 91 14.77 -14.66 -16.98
N TRP A 92 15.44 -14.31 -18.08
CA TRP A 92 15.72 -15.22 -19.21
C TRP A 92 16.51 -16.48 -18.83
N LEU A 93 17.40 -16.42 -17.84
CA LEU A 93 18.13 -17.59 -17.33
C LEU A 93 17.27 -18.48 -16.41
N ARG A 94 16.26 -17.91 -15.77
CA ARG A 94 15.52 -18.57 -14.70
C ARG A 94 14.31 -19.33 -15.22
N ALA A 95 13.76 -18.88 -16.35
CA ALA A 95 12.73 -19.63 -17.06
C ALA A 95 13.18 -21.03 -17.49
N PRO A 96 14.36 -21.21 -18.14
CA PRO A 96 14.93 -22.51 -18.40
C PRO A 96 15.14 -23.34 -17.13
N VAL A 97 15.63 -22.75 -16.04
CA VAL A 97 15.81 -23.46 -14.76
C VAL A 97 14.47 -23.99 -14.26
N THR A 98 13.43 -23.15 -14.12
CA THR A 98 12.09 -23.58 -13.70
C THR A 98 11.52 -24.70 -14.58
N ILE A 99 11.66 -24.57 -15.91
CA ILE A 99 11.20 -25.59 -16.86
C ILE A 99 11.98 -26.89 -16.68
N LEU A 100 13.31 -26.83 -16.55
CA LEU A 100 14.17 -27.99 -16.33
C LEU A 100 13.89 -28.68 -15.01
N LEU A 101 13.60 -27.94 -13.93
CA LEU A 101 13.21 -28.50 -12.63
C LEU A 101 11.88 -29.24 -12.71
N LEU A 102 10.88 -28.64 -13.36
CA LEU A 102 9.59 -29.27 -13.57
C LEU A 102 9.72 -30.51 -14.46
N ALA A 103 10.46 -30.40 -15.58
CA ALA A 103 10.72 -31.49 -16.49
C ALA A 103 11.45 -32.64 -15.78
N ALA A 104 12.49 -32.35 -14.99
CA ALA A 104 13.19 -33.34 -14.17
C ALA A 104 12.23 -34.02 -13.18
N GLY A 105 11.37 -33.23 -12.52
CA GLY A 105 10.30 -33.70 -11.64
C GLY A 105 9.35 -34.69 -12.31
N VAL A 106 8.83 -34.30 -13.48
CA VAL A 106 7.87 -35.08 -14.26
C VAL A 106 8.53 -36.30 -14.89
N PHE A 107 9.61 -36.14 -15.65
CA PHE A 107 10.27 -37.26 -16.34
C PHE A 107 10.91 -38.25 -15.37
N GLY A 108 11.59 -37.76 -14.33
CA GLY A 108 12.06 -38.62 -13.24
C GLY A 108 10.87 -39.33 -12.62
N GLY A 109 9.91 -38.56 -12.11
CA GLY A 109 8.64 -39.02 -11.54
C GLY A 109 7.95 -40.15 -12.30
N LEU A 110 7.86 -40.02 -13.63
CA LEU A 110 7.20 -40.98 -14.50
C LEU A 110 8.06 -42.22 -14.79
N LYS A 111 9.40 -42.09 -14.78
CA LYS A 111 10.30 -43.23 -15.01
C LYS A 111 10.16 -44.29 -13.90
N ASN A 112 10.13 -43.86 -12.63
CA ASN A 112 10.02 -44.75 -11.48
C ASN A 112 8.57 -45.20 -11.24
N ARG A 113 8.31 -46.51 -11.35
CA ARG A 113 6.97 -47.11 -11.18
C ARG A 113 6.30 -46.75 -9.85
N SER A 114 7.08 -46.60 -8.78
CA SER A 114 6.56 -46.27 -7.47
C SER A 114 6.10 -44.80 -7.35
N THR A 115 6.67 -43.87 -8.12
CA THR A 115 6.32 -42.43 -8.09
C THR A 115 5.28 -42.02 -9.12
N ARG A 116 5.02 -42.85 -10.16
CA ARG A 116 4.14 -42.50 -11.29
C ARG A 116 2.78 -41.96 -10.87
N LEU A 117 2.08 -42.67 -9.99
CA LEU A 117 0.76 -42.26 -9.53
C LEU A 117 0.82 -40.92 -8.77
N ALA A 118 1.81 -40.74 -7.91
CA ALA A 118 1.99 -39.49 -7.16
C ALA A 118 2.24 -38.30 -8.09
N VAL A 119 3.04 -38.48 -9.14
CA VAL A 119 3.33 -37.44 -10.14
C VAL A 119 2.09 -37.11 -10.98
N ALA A 120 1.34 -38.13 -11.40
CA ALA A 120 0.08 -37.93 -12.13
C ALA A 120 -0.96 -37.18 -11.27
N LEU A 121 -1.08 -37.54 -9.99
CA LEU A 121 -1.95 -36.84 -9.04
C LEU A 121 -1.51 -35.39 -8.81
N LEU A 122 -0.21 -35.15 -8.62
CA LEU A 122 0.35 -33.81 -8.46
C LEU A 122 0.07 -32.91 -9.68
N LEU A 123 0.28 -33.43 -10.89
CA LEU A 123 -0.04 -32.71 -12.12
C LEU A 123 -1.54 -32.45 -12.27
N GLY A 124 -2.38 -33.45 -11.98
CA GLY A 124 -3.84 -33.28 -11.98
C GLY A 124 -4.31 -32.23 -10.96
N MET A 125 -3.72 -32.21 -9.76
CA MET A 125 -3.98 -31.23 -8.72
C MET A 125 -3.53 -29.83 -9.13
N MET A 126 -2.37 -29.69 -9.80
CA MET A 126 -1.94 -28.40 -10.34
C MET A 126 -2.93 -27.85 -11.37
N VAL A 127 -3.37 -28.68 -12.32
CA VAL A 127 -4.35 -28.29 -13.34
C VAL A 127 -5.70 -27.93 -12.71
N LEU A 128 -6.21 -28.76 -11.80
CA LEU A 128 -7.49 -28.54 -11.12
C LEU A 128 -7.45 -27.27 -10.27
N LEU A 129 -6.42 -27.11 -9.44
CA LEU A 129 -6.29 -25.96 -8.57
C LEU A 129 -6.11 -24.68 -9.38
N PHE A 130 -5.34 -24.73 -10.46
CA PHE A 130 -5.20 -23.62 -11.38
C PHE A 130 -6.54 -23.22 -12.01
N GLY A 131 -7.31 -24.21 -12.49
CA GLY A 131 -8.65 -23.99 -13.03
C GLY A 131 -9.59 -23.36 -12.00
N LEU A 132 -9.60 -23.89 -10.78
CA LEU A 132 -10.43 -23.38 -9.68
C LEU A 132 -10.05 -21.96 -9.27
N LEU A 133 -8.76 -21.67 -9.08
CA LEU A 133 -8.28 -20.33 -8.75
C LEU A 133 -8.60 -19.33 -9.87
N SER A 134 -8.40 -19.71 -11.13
CA SER A 134 -8.72 -18.85 -12.28
C SER A 134 -10.22 -18.58 -12.38
N MET A 135 -11.05 -19.60 -12.12
CA MET A 135 -12.50 -19.48 -12.09
C MET A 135 -12.97 -18.58 -10.93
N MET A 136 -12.39 -18.72 -9.74
CA MET A 136 -12.67 -17.86 -8.58
C MET A 136 -12.33 -16.39 -8.86
N MET A 137 -11.17 -16.14 -9.48
CA MET A 137 -10.76 -14.78 -9.85
C MET A 137 -11.68 -14.16 -10.90
N GLY A 138 -12.04 -14.94 -11.93
CA GLY A 138 -13.01 -14.53 -12.94
C GLY A 138 -14.39 -14.21 -12.37
N ALA A 139 -14.93 -15.09 -11.51
CA ALA A 139 -16.24 -14.88 -10.90
C ALA A 139 -16.25 -13.73 -9.88
N GLY A 140 -15.15 -13.52 -9.15
CA GLY A 140 -15.04 -12.48 -8.13
C GLY A 140 -14.77 -11.08 -8.67
N LYS A 141 -14.68 -10.88 -9.99
CA LYS A 141 -14.21 -9.62 -10.63
C LYS A 141 -12.86 -9.14 -10.07
N GLY A 142 -12.08 -10.06 -9.51
CA GLY A 142 -10.80 -9.73 -8.89
C GLY A 142 -9.74 -9.55 -9.97
N LEU A 143 -8.87 -8.56 -9.81
CA LEU A 143 -7.67 -8.44 -10.65
C LEU A 143 -6.85 -9.72 -10.54
N PHE A 144 -6.49 -10.33 -11.68
CA PHE A 144 -5.62 -11.51 -11.77
C PHE A 144 -4.25 -11.20 -11.17
N SER A 145 -4.14 -11.26 -9.85
CA SER A 145 -2.89 -11.02 -9.14
C SER A 145 -2.18 -12.33 -8.87
N LEU A 146 -0.89 -12.37 -9.20
CA LEU A 146 -0.05 -13.56 -9.07
C LEU A 146 -0.10 -14.16 -7.65
N ARG A 147 -0.30 -13.32 -6.62
CA ARG A 147 -0.41 -13.74 -5.21
C ARG A 147 -1.48 -14.80 -4.94
N TYR A 148 -2.56 -14.82 -5.73
CA TYR A 148 -3.66 -15.79 -5.57
C TYR A 148 -3.29 -17.19 -6.06
N TYR A 149 -2.24 -17.31 -6.86
CA TYR A 149 -1.74 -18.57 -7.41
C TYR A 149 -0.53 -19.13 -6.66
N SER A 150 -0.10 -18.47 -5.57
CA SER A 150 0.96 -18.95 -4.69
C SER A 150 0.79 -20.40 -4.20
N PRO A 151 -0.42 -20.99 -4.09
CA PRO A 151 -0.52 -22.40 -3.68
C PRO A 151 -0.01 -23.41 -4.73
N LEU A 152 -0.03 -23.06 -6.03
CA LEU A 152 0.54 -23.90 -7.09
C LEU A 152 2.05 -24.08 -6.92
N TRP A 153 2.69 -23.13 -6.23
CA TRP A 153 4.11 -23.17 -5.94
C TRP A 153 4.54 -24.40 -5.16
N LEU A 154 3.71 -24.83 -4.22
CA LEU A 154 4.02 -25.94 -3.33
C LEU A 154 4.04 -27.26 -4.09
N LEU A 155 3.08 -27.45 -5.01
CA LEU A 155 3.02 -28.63 -5.86
C LEU A 155 4.21 -28.69 -6.81
N PHE A 156 4.60 -27.55 -7.36
CA PHE A 156 5.81 -27.44 -8.15
C PHE A 156 7.06 -27.84 -7.34
N MET A 157 7.19 -27.36 -6.10
CA MET A 157 8.35 -27.65 -5.25
C MET A 157 8.43 -29.14 -4.89
N VAL A 158 7.28 -29.77 -4.60
CA VAL A 158 7.20 -31.21 -4.35
C VAL A 158 7.57 -32.01 -5.62
N LEU A 159 7.04 -31.64 -6.78
CA LEU A 159 7.40 -32.28 -8.06
C LEU A 159 8.90 -32.14 -8.37
N SER A 160 9.45 -30.94 -8.20
CA SER A 160 10.87 -30.67 -8.43
C SER A 160 11.75 -31.51 -7.49
N GLY A 161 11.40 -31.60 -6.20
CA GLY A 161 12.09 -32.44 -5.23
C GLY A 161 12.08 -33.93 -5.61
N LEU A 162 10.96 -34.44 -6.13
CA LEU A 162 10.87 -35.82 -6.64
C LEU A 162 11.81 -36.06 -7.83
N GLY A 163 11.98 -35.07 -8.72
CA GLY A 163 12.88 -35.16 -9.86
C GLY A 163 14.34 -35.22 -9.44
N PHE A 164 14.73 -34.33 -8.53
CA PHE A 164 16.10 -34.29 -8.02
C PHE A 164 16.48 -35.53 -7.25
N ARG A 165 15.60 -36.06 -6.39
CA ARG A 165 15.85 -37.31 -5.68
C ARG A 165 16.18 -38.44 -6.65
N GLN A 166 15.42 -38.53 -7.74
CA GLN A 166 15.65 -39.57 -8.76
C GLN A 166 16.92 -39.34 -9.59
N ALA A 167 17.27 -38.09 -9.85
CA ALA A 167 18.56 -37.76 -10.44
C ALA A 167 19.72 -38.16 -9.51
N GLY A 168 19.57 -37.92 -8.20
CA GLY A 168 20.51 -38.35 -7.16
C GLY A 168 20.66 -39.87 -7.09
N ASP A 169 19.54 -40.60 -7.06
CA ASP A 169 19.51 -42.07 -7.09
C ASP A 169 20.22 -42.61 -8.35
N GLY A 170 20.02 -41.95 -9.50
CA GLY A 170 20.69 -42.27 -10.76
C GLY A 170 22.20 -41.98 -10.74
N TRP A 171 22.62 -40.87 -10.12
CA TRP A 171 24.03 -40.53 -9.94
C TRP A 171 24.74 -41.58 -9.07
N ASP A 172 24.14 -41.93 -7.93
CA ASP A 172 24.72 -42.90 -6.98
C ASP A 172 24.80 -44.31 -7.57
N ALA A 173 23.94 -44.63 -8.55
CA ALA A 173 24.02 -45.88 -9.30
C ALA A 173 25.23 -45.94 -10.24
N VAL A 174 25.70 -44.81 -10.76
CA VAL A 174 26.84 -44.72 -11.70
C VAL A 174 28.16 -44.48 -10.97
N ARG A 175 28.15 -43.78 -9.84
CA ARG A 175 29.32 -43.50 -9.01
C ARG A 175 29.03 -43.80 -7.54
N PRO A 176 29.22 -45.05 -7.08
CA PRO A 176 29.01 -45.39 -5.69
C PRO A 176 29.92 -44.52 -4.82
N SER A 177 29.32 -43.87 -3.83
CA SER A 177 30.01 -42.99 -2.89
C SER A 177 30.02 -43.60 -1.49
N VAL A 178 30.90 -43.09 -0.61
CA VAL A 178 30.97 -43.49 0.80
C VAL A 178 29.73 -43.02 1.58
N LEU A 179 29.03 -41.98 1.09
CA LEU A 179 27.79 -41.52 1.68
C LEU A 179 26.64 -42.49 1.37
N PRO A 180 25.68 -42.67 2.30
CA PRO A 180 24.48 -43.46 2.04
C PRO A 180 23.77 -42.98 0.77
N ARG A 181 23.22 -43.93 -0.02
CA ARG A 181 22.47 -43.62 -1.25
C ARG A 181 21.40 -42.55 -1.00
N GLY A 182 21.34 -41.55 -1.86
CA GLY A 182 20.42 -40.42 -1.80
C GLY A 182 20.96 -39.20 -1.04
N VAL A 183 21.82 -39.39 -0.04
CA VAL A 183 22.31 -38.29 0.83
C VAL A 183 23.13 -37.27 0.05
N ARG A 184 23.93 -37.73 -0.92
CA ARG A 184 24.75 -36.83 -1.75
C ARG A 184 23.91 -35.97 -2.67
N GLY A 185 22.92 -36.57 -3.33
CA GLY A 185 21.97 -35.85 -4.19
C GLY A 185 21.15 -34.84 -3.39
N ASP A 186 20.66 -35.25 -2.23
CA ASP A 186 19.88 -34.40 -1.33
C ASP A 186 20.72 -33.25 -0.74
N ALA A 187 21.99 -33.49 -0.40
CA ALA A 187 22.89 -32.45 0.10
C ALA A 187 23.27 -31.42 -0.97
N VAL A 188 23.60 -31.87 -2.19
CA VAL A 188 23.87 -30.96 -3.32
C VAL A 188 22.63 -30.13 -3.64
N LEU A 189 21.45 -30.76 -3.64
CA LEU A 189 20.18 -30.06 -3.82
C LEU A 189 19.93 -29.05 -2.72
N GLY A 190 20.10 -29.44 -1.46
CA GLY A 190 19.90 -28.56 -0.30
C GLY A 190 20.81 -27.33 -0.36
N LEU A 191 22.08 -27.51 -0.75
CA LEU A 191 23.04 -26.42 -0.92
C LEU A 191 22.70 -25.52 -2.12
N LEU A 192 22.26 -26.09 -3.25
CA LEU A 192 21.81 -25.32 -4.41
C LEU A 192 20.55 -24.50 -4.08
N LEU A 193 19.55 -25.13 -3.45
CA LEU A 193 18.34 -24.43 -3.03
C LEU A 193 18.65 -23.34 -2.00
N LEU A 194 19.49 -23.62 -1.00
CA LEU A 194 19.93 -22.62 -0.04
C LEU A 194 20.66 -21.47 -0.73
N GLY A 195 21.60 -21.76 -1.63
CA GLY A 195 22.37 -20.75 -2.35
C GLY A 195 21.49 -19.83 -3.21
N VAL A 196 20.50 -20.39 -3.91
CA VAL A 196 19.63 -19.60 -4.79
C VAL A 196 18.51 -18.89 -4.01
N THR A 197 18.09 -19.39 -2.83
CA THR A 197 17.02 -18.78 -2.01
C THR A 197 17.51 -17.84 -0.91
N ALA A 198 18.73 -18.00 -0.39
CA ALA A 198 19.24 -17.23 0.73
C ALA A 198 19.30 -15.72 0.42
N MET A 199 19.76 -15.36 -0.77
CA MET A 199 19.86 -13.95 -1.17
C MET A 199 18.48 -13.29 -1.34
N PRO A 200 17.52 -13.85 -2.11
CA PRO A 200 16.15 -13.34 -2.16
C PRO A 200 15.47 -13.27 -0.79
N LEU A 201 15.65 -14.31 0.05
CA LEU A 201 15.11 -14.33 1.41
C LEU A 201 15.66 -13.17 2.23
N SER A 202 16.96 -12.89 2.14
CA SER A 202 17.60 -11.77 2.84
C SER A 202 17.02 -10.41 2.43
N TRP A 203 16.58 -10.24 1.17
CA TRP A 203 15.89 -9.03 0.73
C TRP A 203 14.47 -8.96 1.27
N ILE A 204 13.73 -10.07 1.23
CA ILE A 204 12.34 -10.14 1.70
C ILE A 204 12.24 -9.81 3.19
N ILE A 205 13.10 -10.40 4.03
CA ILE A 205 13.07 -10.14 5.49
C ILE A 205 13.47 -8.71 5.85
N ARG A 206 14.10 -7.97 4.92
CA ARG A 206 14.51 -6.57 5.10
C ARG A 206 13.56 -5.57 4.46
N LEU A 207 12.44 -6.02 3.86
CA LEU A 207 11.46 -5.13 3.24
C LEU A 207 10.83 -4.21 4.31
N PRO A 208 10.96 -2.88 4.19
CA PRO A 208 10.30 -1.91 5.08
C PRO A 208 8.81 -1.72 4.78
N GLY A 209 8.28 -2.46 3.79
CA GLY A 209 6.91 -2.37 3.28
C GLY A 209 6.82 -3.01 1.90
N ASN A 210 5.60 -3.16 1.38
CA ASN A 210 5.33 -3.93 0.15
C ASN A 210 4.39 -3.19 -0.80
N PRO A 211 4.87 -2.66 -1.95
CA PRO A 211 6.26 -2.26 -2.22
C PRO A 211 6.64 -0.92 -1.56
N THR A 212 5.68 -0.10 -1.16
CA THR A 212 5.93 1.21 -0.55
C THR A 212 6.53 1.08 0.85
N PRO A 213 7.61 1.81 1.20
CA PRO A 213 8.20 1.81 2.53
C PRO A 213 7.37 2.66 3.54
N TYR A 214 6.08 2.35 3.73
CA TYR A 214 5.14 3.16 4.55
C TYR A 214 5.67 3.49 5.96
N THR A 215 6.26 2.51 6.65
CA THR A 215 6.79 2.72 8.00
C THR A 215 7.88 3.79 8.03
N ARG A 216 8.80 3.77 7.05
CA ARG A 216 9.88 4.76 6.96
C ARG A 216 9.34 6.14 6.57
N ILE A 217 8.40 6.19 5.65
CA ILE A 217 7.75 7.44 5.23
C ILE A 217 7.07 8.09 6.44
N ASN A 218 6.26 7.32 7.18
CA ASN A 218 5.49 7.84 8.32
C ASN A 218 6.38 8.25 9.49
N GLN A 219 7.42 7.47 9.81
CA GLN A 219 8.43 7.86 10.81
C GLN A 219 9.13 9.17 10.42
N TRP A 220 9.58 9.26 9.16
CA TRP A 220 10.25 10.46 8.69
C TRP A 220 9.33 11.69 8.77
N MET A 221 8.06 11.56 8.36
CA MET A 221 7.10 12.66 8.45
C MET A 221 6.86 13.12 9.89
N ASP A 222 6.73 12.20 10.84
CA ASP A 222 6.58 12.53 12.27
C ASP A 222 7.83 13.22 12.84
N GLU A 223 9.02 12.86 12.38
CA GLU A 223 10.28 13.43 12.85
C GLU A 223 10.56 14.83 12.25
N HIS A 224 10.21 15.05 10.99
CA HIS A 224 10.71 16.20 10.21
C HIS A 224 9.65 17.24 9.86
N LEU A 225 8.35 16.89 9.85
CA LEU A 225 7.28 17.84 9.54
C LEU A 225 6.67 18.42 10.84
N PRO A 226 6.19 19.67 10.80
CA PRO A 226 5.44 20.24 11.92
C PRO A 226 4.21 19.40 12.29
N ALA A 227 3.86 19.37 13.57
CA ALA A 227 2.64 18.72 14.02
C ALA A 227 1.40 19.37 13.36
N GLY A 228 0.41 18.55 13.03
CA GLY A 228 -0.79 18.98 12.32
C GLY A 228 -0.64 19.14 10.81
N THR A 229 0.57 18.98 10.24
CA THR A 229 0.79 19.12 8.80
C THR A 229 -0.08 18.15 8.00
N PRO A 230 -0.93 18.63 7.08
CA PRO A 230 -1.63 17.76 6.15
C PRO A 230 -0.66 17.29 5.06
N VAL A 231 -0.70 16.00 4.75
CA VAL A 231 0.13 15.39 3.70
C VAL A 231 -0.78 14.84 2.62
N ILE A 232 -0.89 15.54 1.49
CA ILE A 232 -1.69 15.08 0.35
C ILE A 232 -0.98 13.91 -0.30
N VAL A 233 -1.65 12.78 -0.40
CA VAL A 233 -1.16 11.60 -1.11
C VAL A 233 -1.75 11.58 -2.51
N ASP A 234 -0.93 11.25 -3.49
CA ASP A 234 -1.32 11.28 -4.91
C ASP A 234 -2.40 10.27 -5.34
N ARG A 235 -2.79 9.37 -4.43
CA ARG A 235 -3.87 8.41 -4.60
C ARG A 235 -4.78 8.39 -3.40
N TRP A 236 -6.06 8.67 -3.63
CA TRP A 236 -7.07 8.87 -2.59
C TRP A 236 -7.27 7.67 -1.65
N PHE A 237 -7.01 6.45 -2.14
CA PHE A 237 -7.18 5.22 -1.37
C PHE A 237 -6.11 5.03 -0.29
N GLU A 238 -4.90 5.54 -0.52
CA GLU A 238 -3.71 5.25 0.30
C GLU A 238 -3.82 5.73 1.76
N PRO A 239 -4.28 6.97 2.05
CA PRO A 239 -4.44 7.44 3.44
C PRO A 239 -5.35 6.54 4.28
N ASN A 240 -6.47 6.11 3.71
CA ASN A 240 -7.53 5.40 4.43
C ASN A 240 -7.34 3.88 4.49
N HIS A 241 -6.39 3.32 3.73
CA HIS A 241 -6.18 1.88 3.63
C HIS A 241 -4.78 1.45 4.02
N GLU A 242 -3.76 1.87 3.27
CA GLU A 242 -2.40 1.36 3.49
C GLU A 242 -1.68 2.16 4.58
N MET A 243 -1.76 3.49 4.55
CA MET A 243 -1.07 4.34 5.52
C MET A 243 -1.67 4.24 6.92
N ARG A 244 -2.98 3.93 7.06
CA ARG A 244 -3.63 3.81 8.38
C ARG A 244 -3.06 2.69 9.25
N PHE A 245 -2.49 1.64 8.67
CA PHE A 245 -1.89 0.54 9.45
C PHE A 245 -0.58 0.95 10.12
N HIS A 246 0.01 2.05 9.66
CA HIS A 246 1.22 2.64 10.20
C HIS A 246 1.02 4.14 10.42
N ALA A 247 -0.19 4.56 10.80
CA ALA A 247 -0.58 5.97 10.77
C ALA A 247 0.44 6.84 11.53
N PRO A 248 0.93 7.94 10.91
CA PRO A 248 1.75 8.90 11.63
C PRO A 248 0.95 9.51 12.79
N SER A 249 1.67 9.90 13.83
CA SER A 249 1.11 10.41 15.08
C SER A 249 1.03 11.93 15.14
N ARG A 250 1.89 12.63 14.39
CA ARG A 250 2.01 14.10 14.41
C ARG A 250 1.47 14.75 13.15
N VAL A 251 1.51 14.07 12.00
CA VAL A 251 0.98 14.59 10.73
C VAL A 251 -0.29 13.86 10.29
N ARG A 252 -1.00 14.40 9.31
CA ARG A 252 -2.25 13.82 8.82
C ARG A 252 -2.20 13.55 7.30
N PRO A 253 -1.95 12.30 6.87
CA PRO A 253 -2.13 11.88 5.50
C PRO A 253 -3.57 12.10 5.05
N THR A 254 -3.74 12.67 3.86
CA THR A 254 -5.04 13.04 3.31
C THR A 254 -5.00 12.98 1.78
N PHE A 255 -6.12 13.32 1.15
CA PHE A 255 -6.27 13.50 -0.30
C PHE A 255 -7.21 14.70 -0.52
N THR A 256 -7.28 15.27 -1.72
CA THR A 256 -8.27 16.34 -2.00
C THR A 256 -9.65 15.74 -2.21
N ILE A 257 -9.80 15.03 -3.33
CA ILE A 257 -11.00 14.30 -3.74
C ILE A 257 -10.57 12.93 -4.30
N PRO A 258 -11.49 11.95 -4.37
CA PRO A 258 -11.22 10.69 -5.06
C PRO A 258 -10.73 10.93 -6.48
N ASN A 259 -9.69 10.21 -6.88
CA ASN A 259 -9.01 10.41 -8.16
C ASN A 259 -8.89 9.13 -8.97
N GLU A 260 -9.67 8.10 -8.63
CA GLU A 260 -9.82 6.89 -9.43
C GLU A 260 -11.32 6.64 -9.65
N PRO A 261 -11.74 6.18 -10.84
CA PRO A 261 -10.91 5.87 -12.02
C PRO A 261 -10.43 7.13 -12.78
N LEU A 262 -9.77 6.95 -13.94
CA LEU A 262 -9.19 8.04 -14.73
C LEU A 262 -10.23 9.10 -15.12
N GLU A 263 -11.47 8.69 -15.37
CA GLU A 263 -12.58 9.57 -15.71
C GLU A 263 -12.83 10.58 -14.60
N THR A 264 -12.81 10.13 -13.33
CA THR A 264 -12.94 11.00 -12.15
C THR A 264 -11.75 11.96 -12.04
N PHE A 265 -10.52 11.49 -12.28
CA PHE A 265 -9.33 12.33 -12.29
C PHE A 265 -9.44 13.50 -13.28
N LEU A 266 -9.92 13.20 -14.50
CA LEU A 266 -10.11 14.17 -15.57
C LEU A 266 -11.29 15.10 -15.31
N GLN A 267 -12.44 14.54 -14.92
CA GLN A 267 -13.69 15.28 -14.67
C GLN A 267 -13.50 16.40 -13.64
N TYR A 268 -12.80 16.11 -12.55
CA TYR A 268 -12.60 17.07 -11.47
C TYR A 268 -11.30 17.88 -11.58
N ASN A 269 -10.54 17.73 -12.67
CA ASN A 269 -9.24 18.37 -12.86
C ASN A 269 -8.35 18.20 -11.61
N TRP A 270 -8.09 16.96 -11.23
CA TRP A 270 -7.56 16.64 -9.90
C TRP A 270 -6.28 17.41 -9.54
N ARG A 271 -5.34 17.59 -10.48
CA ARG A 271 -4.11 18.36 -10.25
C ARG A 271 -4.37 19.80 -9.82
N GLU A 272 -5.39 20.43 -10.40
CA GLU A 272 -5.78 21.80 -10.03
C GLU A 272 -6.40 21.84 -8.63
N THR A 273 -7.16 20.82 -8.23
CA THR A 273 -7.68 20.73 -6.85
C THR A 273 -6.54 20.61 -5.84
N VAL A 274 -5.48 19.86 -6.16
CA VAL A 274 -4.27 19.75 -5.32
C VAL A 274 -3.54 21.09 -5.24
N ARG A 275 -3.36 21.81 -6.36
CA ARG A 275 -2.76 23.15 -6.33
C ARG A 275 -3.51 24.10 -5.42
N ARG A 276 -4.84 24.16 -5.55
CA ARG A 276 -5.71 25.00 -4.69
C ARG A 276 -5.68 24.59 -3.23
N PHE A 277 -5.52 23.30 -2.94
CA PHE A 277 -5.32 22.84 -1.58
C PHE A 277 -4.01 23.39 -1.01
N VAL A 278 -2.89 23.21 -1.72
CA VAL A 278 -1.57 23.67 -1.24
C VAL A 278 -1.51 25.19 -1.13
N GLN A 279 -2.20 25.92 -2.01
CA GLN A 279 -2.33 27.38 -1.88
C GLN A 279 -3.07 27.80 -0.60
N ARG A 280 -4.10 27.06 -0.18
CA ARG A 280 -4.85 27.31 1.07
C ARG A 280 -4.12 26.79 2.32
N HIS A 281 -3.30 25.76 2.16
CA HIS A 281 -2.51 25.14 3.22
C HIS A 281 -1.04 25.15 2.79
N PRO A 282 -0.35 26.30 2.84
CA PRO A 282 1.01 26.43 2.31
C PRO A 282 2.04 25.55 3.04
N ASP A 283 1.75 25.16 4.27
CA ASP A 283 2.54 24.22 5.08
C ASP A 283 2.23 22.74 4.80
N ALA A 284 1.27 22.45 3.90
CA ALA A 284 1.00 21.09 3.47
C ALA A 284 2.20 20.46 2.76
N ALA A 285 2.34 19.15 2.89
CA ALA A 285 3.26 18.37 2.07
C ALA A 285 2.51 17.59 0.99
N TYR A 286 3.22 17.21 -0.06
CA TYR A 286 2.72 16.36 -1.15
C TYR A 286 3.55 15.09 -1.28
N LEU A 287 2.92 13.93 -1.10
CA LEU A 287 3.52 12.61 -1.20
C LEU A 287 3.15 11.97 -2.55
N GLU A 288 4.11 11.94 -3.46
CA GLU A 288 4.03 11.33 -4.78
C GLU A 288 4.46 9.86 -4.70
N MET A 289 3.48 8.94 -4.60
CA MET A 289 3.72 7.51 -4.43
C MET A 289 3.57 6.72 -5.72
N ILE A 290 2.44 6.89 -6.41
CA ILE A 290 2.08 6.10 -7.58
C ILE A 290 2.07 6.93 -8.86
N LYS A 291 2.48 8.19 -8.82
CA LYS A 291 2.56 9.09 -9.99
C LYS A 291 1.30 8.93 -10.85
N SER A 292 0.15 9.11 -10.21
CA SER A 292 -1.17 8.76 -10.74
C SER A 292 -1.33 9.22 -12.18
N TYR A 293 -1.54 8.26 -13.09
CA TYR A 293 -1.76 8.45 -14.53
C TYR A 293 -0.61 9.12 -15.31
N PHE A 294 0.64 9.13 -14.82
CA PHE A 294 1.79 9.68 -15.57
C PHE A 294 1.99 9.05 -16.96
N HIS A 295 1.62 7.78 -17.10
CA HIS A 295 1.74 7.01 -18.33
C HIS A 295 0.58 7.25 -19.32
N VAL A 296 -0.47 7.94 -18.90
CA VAL A 296 -1.65 8.22 -19.73
C VAL A 296 -1.33 9.45 -20.59
N PRO A 297 -1.32 9.36 -21.93
CA PRO A 297 -0.86 10.46 -22.80
C PRO A 297 -1.58 11.80 -22.59
N VAL A 298 -2.89 11.78 -22.31
CA VAL A 298 -3.68 13.00 -22.08
C VAL A 298 -3.38 13.67 -20.72
N VAL A 299 -2.83 12.92 -19.76
CA VAL A 299 -2.46 13.43 -18.42
C VAL A 299 -0.97 13.79 -18.37
N GLY A 300 -0.10 12.90 -18.84
CA GLY A 300 1.35 13.06 -18.89
C GLY A 300 2.03 13.19 -17.53
N PRO A 301 3.35 13.46 -17.49
CA PRO A 301 4.10 13.73 -16.25
C PRO A 301 3.59 14.95 -15.49
N TRP A 302 3.93 15.05 -14.19
CA TRP A 302 3.61 16.20 -13.36
C TRP A 302 4.83 16.74 -12.61
N ASP A 303 5.43 17.80 -13.15
CA ASP A 303 6.64 18.39 -12.56
C ASP A 303 6.35 19.55 -11.58
N TRP A 304 5.09 19.97 -11.47
CA TRP A 304 4.71 21.10 -10.61
C TRP A 304 5.21 20.98 -9.15
N PRO A 305 5.12 19.82 -8.46
CA PRO A 305 5.66 19.71 -7.09
C PRO A 305 7.15 20.02 -6.99
N ARG A 306 7.94 19.64 -8.02
CA ARG A 306 9.39 19.86 -8.07
C ARG A 306 9.77 21.34 -8.19
N HIS A 307 8.85 22.17 -8.69
CA HIS A 307 9.04 23.61 -8.83
C HIS A 307 8.38 24.43 -7.72
N HIS A 308 7.31 23.88 -7.12
CA HIS A 308 6.54 24.59 -6.10
C HIS A 308 7.12 24.46 -4.70
N PHE A 309 7.60 23.26 -4.34
CA PHE A 309 8.16 23.01 -3.02
C PHE A 309 9.67 23.26 -3.02
N ALA A 310 10.15 23.95 -1.99
CA ALA A 310 11.57 24.25 -1.81
C ALA A 310 12.40 23.02 -1.45
N ARG A 311 11.77 22.00 -0.84
CA ARG A 311 12.44 20.79 -0.36
C ARG A 311 11.74 19.53 -0.86
N HIS A 312 12.52 18.47 -1.01
CA HIS A 312 12.00 17.13 -1.23
C HIS A 312 12.82 16.07 -0.51
N MET A 313 12.20 14.93 -0.26
CA MET A 313 12.83 13.71 0.24
C MET A 313 12.47 12.54 -0.66
N VAL A 314 13.45 11.66 -0.94
CA VAL A 314 13.25 10.45 -1.75
C VAL A 314 13.37 9.23 -0.87
N PHE A 315 12.30 8.42 -0.82
CA PHE A 315 12.26 7.15 -0.12
C PHE A 315 12.47 6.01 -1.10
N THR A 316 13.64 5.41 -1.06
CA THR A 316 13.97 4.24 -1.89
C THR A 316 13.85 2.95 -1.09
N ASN A 317 12.96 2.05 -1.53
CA ASN A 317 12.92 0.68 -1.02
C ASN A 317 13.98 -0.18 -1.74
N GLU A 318 15.23 -0.10 -1.28
CA GLU A 318 16.37 -0.81 -1.86
C GLU A 318 16.16 -2.35 -1.98
N PRO A 319 15.63 -3.05 -0.96
CA PRO A 319 15.30 -4.47 -1.11
C PRO A 319 14.26 -4.72 -2.20
N ALA A 320 13.24 -3.87 -2.34
CA ALA A 320 12.27 -3.96 -3.42
C ALA A 320 12.90 -3.72 -4.80
N LEU A 321 13.83 -2.76 -4.93
CA LEU A 321 14.61 -2.56 -6.16
C LEU A 321 15.50 -3.77 -6.48
N ALA A 322 16.11 -4.39 -5.48
CA ALA A 322 16.90 -5.61 -5.67
C ALA A 322 16.02 -6.76 -6.18
N LEU A 323 14.86 -6.97 -5.55
CA LEU A 323 13.86 -7.95 -5.99
C LEU A 323 13.37 -7.67 -7.41
N ARG A 324 13.04 -6.40 -7.74
CA ARG A 324 12.64 -5.97 -9.09
C ARG A 324 13.73 -6.25 -10.12
N ARG A 325 14.98 -5.83 -9.86
CA ARG A 325 16.13 -6.05 -10.77
C ARG A 325 16.37 -7.53 -11.02
N ALA A 326 16.20 -8.35 -9.99
CA ALA A 326 16.28 -9.79 -10.10
C ALA A 326 15.00 -10.43 -10.65
N VAL A 327 13.97 -9.66 -11.00
CA VAL A 327 12.65 -10.12 -11.47
C VAL A 327 11.95 -11.07 -10.48
N LEU A 328 12.25 -10.96 -9.18
CA LEU A 328 11.76 -11.78 -8.07
C LEU A 328 10.60 -11.17 -7.28
N ALA A 329 10.23 -9.93 -7.58
CA ALA A 329 9.10 -9.30 -6.90
C ALA A 329 7.78 -9.95 -7.31
N ALA A 330 6.89 -10.15 -6.33
CA ALA A 330 5.67 -10.95 -6.48
C ALA A 330 4.44 -10.16 -6.96
N SER A 331 4.52 -8.83 -7.03
CA SER A 331 3.44 -7.94 -7.51
C SER A 331 3.90 -7.13 -8.72
N GLU A 332 2.96 -6.84 -9.62
CA GLU A 332 3.14 -5.94 -10.76
C GLU A 332 3.49 -4.51 -10.32
N ASP A 333 3.08 -4.12 -9.10
CA ASP A 333 3.40 -2.81 -8.52
C ASP A 333 4.92 -2.55 -8.48
N TYR A 334 5.74 -3.61 -8.30
CA TYR A 334 7.21 -3.46 -8.30
C TYR A 334 7.78 -3.17 -9.68
N TYR A 335 7.07 -3.54 -10.74
CA TYR A 335 7.53 -3.44 -12.13
C TYR A 335 6.91 -2.28 -12.90
N ALA A 336 6.15 -1.41 -12.23
CA ALA A 336 5.66 -0.19 -12.85
C ALA A 336 6.82 0.60 -13.50
N VAL A 337 6.58 1.09 -14.72
CA VAL A 337 7.60 1.66 -15.63
C VAL A 337 8.36 2.82 -14.97
N ASN A 338 7.65 3.62 -14.19
CA ASN A 338 8.10 4.82 -13.49
C ASN A 338 8.57 4.56 -12.05
N THR A 339 8.88 3.31 -11.70
CA THR A 339 9.33 2.90 -10.34
C THR A 339 8.36 3.27 -9.22
N ASN A 340 7.08 3.49 -9.57
CA ASN A 340 6.00 3.79 -8.64
C ASN A 340 6.02 2.86 -7.44
N ARG A 341 5.73 3.43 -6.27
CA ARG A 341 5.69 2.77 -4.96
C ARG A 341 7.02 2.21 -4.48
N VAL A 342 8.04 2.05 -5.31
CA VAL A 342 9.37 1.58 -4.91
C VAL A 342 10.29 2.77 -4.62
N VAL A 343 10.18 3.82 -5.43
CA VAL A 343 10.78 5.13 -5.21
C VAL A 343 9.64 6.13 -5.03
N VAL A 344 9.54 6.68 -3.82
CA VAL A 344 8.47 7.61 -3.43
C VAL A 344 9.10 8.96 -3.12
N GLU A 345 8.46 10.04 -3.55
CA GLU A 345 8.96 11.40 -3.34
C GLU A 345 7.99 12.16 -2.43
N LEU A 346 8.52 12.84 -1.42
CA LEU A 346 7.76 13.73 -0.55
C LEU A 346 8.27 15.15 -0.76
N PHE A 347 7.39 16.04 -1.17
CA PHE A 347 7.65 17.45 -1.41
C PHE A 347 7.04 18.27 -0.28
N TYR A 348 7.80 19.23 0.26
CA TYR A 348 7.36 20.00 1.43
C TYR A 348 8.10 21.34 1.52
N ASN A 349 7.51 22.25 2.30
CA ASN A 349 8.14 23.50 2.70
C ASN A 349 8.25 23.52 4.22
N LEU A 350 9.37 24.00 4.75
CA LEU A 350 9.44 24.42 6.15
C LEU A 350 9.01 25.88 6.29
N LYS A 351 8.80 26.32 7.53
CA LYS A 351 8.29 27.66 7.82
C LYS A 351 9.19 28.74 7.23
N GLU A 352 10.49 28.58 7.34
CA GLU A 352 11.48 29.51 6.78
C GLU A 352 11.40 29.60 5.25
N ASP A 353 11.05 28.50 4.56
CA ASP A 353 10.91 28.49 3.10
C ASP A 353 9.67 29.31 2.71
N LEU A 354 8.56 29.14 3.43
CA LEU A 354 7.32 29.89 3.21
C LEU A 354 7.49 31.39 3.50
N VAL A 355 8.23 31.73 4.56
CA VAL A 355 8.56 33.13 4.88
C VAL A 355 9.42 33.75 3.78
N ASN A 356 10.43 33.03 3.30
CA ASN A 356 11.29 33.51 2.21
C ASN A 356 10.51 33.65 0.89
N GLN A 357 9.60 32.73 0.60
CA GLN A 357 8.70 32.82 -0.54
C GLN A 357 7.78 34.04 -0.42
N ALA A 358 7.17 34.27 0.74
CA ALA A 358 6.33 35.44 0.97
C ALA A 358 7.11 36.77 0.81
N ARG A 359 8.38 36.81 1.24
CA ARG A 359 9.27 37.96 0.99
C ARG A 359 9.58 38.15 -0.49
N ALA A 360 9.89 37.07 -1.21
CA ALA A 360 10.16 37.11 -2.64
C ALA A 360 8.93 37.58 -3.45
N ASP A 361 7.73 37.23 -2.99
CA ASP A 361 6.46 37.68 -3.54
C ASP A 361 6.13 39.15 -3.20
N GLY A 362 6.97 39.85 -2.43
CA GLY A 362 6.76 41.24 -2.04
C GLY A 362 5.66 41.45 -0.99
N ARG A 363 5.28 40.40 -0.25
CA ARG A 363 4.26 40.51 0.81
C ARG A 363 4.84 41.24 2.02
N ALA A 364 4.05 42.14 2.61
CA ALA A 364 4.42 42.85 3.84
C ALA A 364 4.17 42.01 5.10
N VAL A 365 3.17 41.12 5.06
CA VAL A 365 2.79 40.25 6.18
C VAL A 365 2.52 38.83 5.69
N ALA A 366 2.79 37.83 6.53
CA ALA A 366 2.37 36.46 6.34
C ALA A 366 1.79 35.89 7.64
N ALA A 367 0.77 35.05 7.54
CA ALA A 367 0.17 34.32 8.65
C ALA A 367 0.26 32.81 8.40
N PHE A 368 0.62 32.07 9.43
CA PHE A 368 0.68 30.62 9.36
C PHE A 368 0.09 29.97 10.61
N TYR A 369 -0.48 28.79 10.43
CA TYR A 369 -0.81 27.90 11.54
C TYR A 369 0.48 27.49 12.28
N GLY A 370 0.50 27.68 13.60
CA GLY A 370 1.58 27.29 14.51
C GLY A 370 1.27 26.00 15.26
N GLU A 371 1.80 25.87 16.47
CA GLU A 371 1.54 24.72 17.35
C GLU A 371 0.07 24.64 17.80
N GLY A 372 -0.44 23.42 17.98
CA GLY A 372 -1.78 23.13 18.52
C GLY A 372 -2.89 22.98 17.47
N TRP A 373 -2.59 23.27 16.20
CA TRP A 373 -3.53 23.02 15.10
C TRP A 373 -3.49 21.56 14.68
N GLU A 374 -4.67 20.95 14.58
CA GLU A 374 -4.87 19.64 13.96
C GLU A 374 -5.45 19.80 12.54
N PHE A 375 -5.61 18.68 11.83
CA PHE A 375 -6.24 18.65 10.51
C PHE A 375 -7.30 17.56 10.45
N THR A 376 -8.46 17.88 9.87
CA THR A 376 -9.52 16.90 9.60
C THR A 376 -10.16 17.13 8.24
N LYS A 377 -10.81 16.08 7.74
CA LYS A 377 -11.60 16.11 6.52
C LYS A 377 -13.01 15.63 6.83
N THR A 378 -14.02 16.37 6.38
CA THR A 378 -15.43 16.00 6.54
C THR A 378 -15.89 15.02 5.45
N GLN A 379 -17.07 14.42 5.63
CA GLN A 379 -17.60 13.40 4.70
C GLN A 379 -17.82 13.92 3.27
N ASP A 380 -18.01 15.22 3.11
CA ASP A 380 -18.11 15.92 1.83
C ASP A 380 -16.75 16.39 1.29
N TYR A 381 -15.66 15.84 1.84
CA TYR A 381 -14.27 16.09 1.46
C TYR A 381 -13.74 17.50 1.71
N ARG A 382 -14.45 18.37 2.45
CA ARG A 382 -13.91 19.66 2.88
C ARG A 382 -12.77 19.50 3.89
N ASP A 383 -11.78 20.35 3.73
CA ASP A 383 -10.52 20.35 4.48
C ASP A 383 -10.58 21.41 5.58
N TRP A 384 -10.23 21.02 6.80
CA TRP A 384 -10.33 21.88 7.96
C TRP A 384 -9.09 21.79 8.81
N ARG A 385 -8.60 22.95 9.25
CA ARG A 385 -7.75 23.04 10.43
C ARG A 385 -8.62 22.95 11.66
N VAL A 386 -8.11 22.34 12.71
CA VAL A 386 -8.90 22.09 13.92
C VAL A 386 -8.20 22.74 15.10
N LEU A 387 -8.91 23.66 15.75
CA LEU A 387 -8.53 24.17 17.07
C LEU A 387 -9.36 23.44 18.13
N GLN A 388 -8.65 22.65 18.94
CA GLN A 388 -9.20 21.96 20.11
C GLN A 388 -9.28 22.96 21.27
N GLU A 389 -8.45 22.79 22.30
CA GLU A 389 -8.34 23.70 23.44
C GLU A 389 -7.55 24.97 23.12
N ARG A 390 -6.37 24.79 22.51
CA ARG A 390 -5.38 25.84 22.34
C ARG A 390 -4.58 25.63 21.05
N ALA A 391 -4.37 26.69 20.30
CA ALA A 391 -3.44 26.71 19.18
C ALA A 391 -2.80 28.09 19.00
N THR A 392 -1.78 28.20 18.17
CA THR A 392 -1.05 29.45 17.91
C THR A 392 -1.11 29.82 16.43
N VAL A 393 -1.21 31.10 16.14
CA VAL A 393 -0.98 31.64 14.80
C VAL A 393 0.31 32.42 14.85
N GLU A 394 1.21 32.11 13.91
CA GLU A 394 2.45 32.85 13.73
C GLU A 394 2.22 33.94 12.68
N LEU A 395 2.37 35.19 13.09
CA LEU A 395 2.37 36.36 12.23
C LEU A 395 3.81 36.79 11.96
N TYR A 396 4.13 37.01 10.70
CA TYR A 396 5.43 37.52 10.28
C TYR A 396 5.25 38.88 9.64
N ASN A 397 5.77 39.93 10.29
CA ASN A 397 6.01 41.21 9.64
C ASN A 397 7.30 41.08 8.82
N LEU A 398 7.16 41.17 7.51
CA LEU A 398 8.25 40.98 6.55
C LEU A 398 8.94 42.30 6.17
N THR A 399 8.54 43.40 6.80
CA THR A 399 9.10 44.74 6.58
C THR A 399 10.04 45.15 7.73
N GLY A 400 10.71 46.29 7.57
CA GLY A 400 11.60 46.85 8.60
C GLY A 400 10.91 47.79 9.59
N GLN A 401 9.59 47.99 9.49
CA GLN A 401 8.83 48.93 10.32
C GLN A 401 7.61 48.24 10.93
N PRO A 402 7.09 48.68 12.09
CA PRO A 402 5.83 48.17 12.63
C PRO A 402 4.67 48.31 11.64
N LEU A 403 3.73 47.36 11.64
CA LEU A 403 2.56 47.35 10.76
C LEU A 403 1.26 47.13 11.54
N ASP A 404 0.18 47.80 11.15
CA ASP A 404 -1.16 47.45 11.62
C ASP A 404 -1.73 46.37 10.70
N VAL A 405 -2.12 45.24 11.29
CA VAL A 405 -2.52 44.05 10.54
C VAL A 405 -3.91 43.60 10.96
N ARG A 406 -4.76 43.31 9.97
CA ARG A 406 -6.02 42.61 10.16
C ARG A 406 -5.79 41.10 9.99
N LEU A 407 -5.90 40.36 11.09
CA LEU A 407 -5.91 38.91 11.08
C LEU A 407 -7.35 38.41 10.97
N VAL A 408 -7.62 37.57 9.96
CA VAL A 408 -8.95 37.03 9.69
C VAL A 408 -8.93 35.52 9.80
N LEU A 409 -9.88 34.98 10.55
CA LEU A 409 -10.12 33.56 10.73
C LEU A 409 -11.56 33.25 10.32
N ILE A 410 -11.74 32.30 9.40
CA ILE A 410 -13.07 31.84 8.97
C ILE A 410 -13.24 30.39 9.43
N GLY A 411 -14.29 30.13 10.20
CA GLY A 411 -14.52 28.79 10.74
C GLY A 411 -15.94 28.54 11.24
N ALA A 412 -16.20 27.30 11.64
CA ALA A 412 -17.49 26.84 12.15
C ALA A 412 -17.31 25.90 13.34
N ALA A 413 -18.20 26.00 14.33
CA ALA A 413 -18.25 25.10 15.47
C ALA A 413 -19.32 24.01 15.25
N PRO A 414 -18.97 22.72 15.16
CA PRO A 414 -19.95 21.67 14.88
C PRO A 414 -20.79 21.37 16.13
N GLY A 415 -22.11 21.34 15.95
CA GLY A 415 -23.09 20.93 16.96
C GLY A 415 -23.39 21.93 18.07
N ARG A 416 -22.40 22.65 18.61
CA ARG A 416 -22.54 23.60 19.72
C ARG A 416 -21.72 24.86 19.50
N SER A 417 -22.07 25.96 20.18
CA SER A 417 -21.26 27.18 20.14
C SER A 417 -19.89 26.95 20.77
N LYS A 418 -18.88 27.67 20.27
CA LYS A 418 -17.53 27.71 20.85
C LYS A 418 -17.09 29.16 21.04
N ARG A 419 -16.53 29.49 22.20
CA ARG A 419 -16.02 30.84 22.49
C ARG A 419 -14.50 30.83 22.49
N VAL A 420 -13.91 31.50 21.50
CA VAL A 420 -12.46 31.57 21.35
C VAL A 420 -11.98 32.95 21.80
N GLN A 421 -10.94 32.96 22.62
CA GLN A 421 -10.22 34.14 23.05
C GLN A 421 -8.81 34.09 22.49
N ASN A 422 -8.26 35.23 22.06
CA ASN A 422 -6.86 35.33 21.66
C ASN A 422 -6.00 36.00 22.75
N SER A 423 -4.67 35.90 22.62
CA SER A 423 -3.70 36.52 23.53
C SER A 423 -3.68 38.05 23.49
N LEU A 424 -4.36 38.66 22.51
CA LEU A 424 -4.55 40.11 22.40
C LEU A 424 -5.79 40.60 23.16
N GLY A 425 -6.55 39.69 23.79
CA GLY A 425 -7.74 39.99 24.57
C GLY A 425 -9.04 40.01 23.77
N ALA A 426 -9.00 39.88 22.44
CA ALA A 426 -10.20 39.77 21.62
C ALA A 426 -10.87 38.41 21.82
N THR A 427 -12.21 38.40 21.84
CA THR A 427 -13.02 37.21 22.03
C THR A 427 -14.12 37.15 20.98
N GLU A 428 -14.37 35.96 20.44
CA GLU A 428 -15.45 35.71 19.49
C GLU A 428 -16.22 34.44 19.84
N THR A 429 -17.52 34.40 19.53
CA THR A 429 -18.35 33.21 19.74
C THR A 429 -18.82 32.68 18.39
N PHE A 430 -18.34 31.49 18.03
CA PHE A 430 -18.78 30.77 16.83
C PHE A 430 -20.09 30.04 17.12
N PRO A 431 -21.20 30.36 16.44
CA PRO A 431 -22.48 29.69 16.61
C PRO A 431 -22.45 28.26 16.06
N PRO A 432 -23.35 27.38 16.54
CA PRO A 432 -23.39 25.99 16.14
C PRO A 432 -23.72 25.86 14.66
N ASN A 433 -22.90 25.11 13.93
CA ASN A 433 -23.07 24.75 12.52
C ASN A 433 -23.19 25.95 11.58
N GLN A 434 -22.64 27.10 11.95
CA GLN A 434 -22.61 28.31 11.12
C GLN A 434 -21.18 28.70 10.84
N MET A 435 -20.90 29.02 9.58
CA MET A 435 -19.63 29.62 9.21
C MET A 435 -19.62 31.08 9.67
N GLN A 436 -18.56 31.47 10.37
CA GLN A 436 -18.38 32.84 10.82
C GLN A 436 -16.97 33.32 10.52
N GLU A 437 -16.88 34.58 10.10
CA GLU A 437 -15.63 35.30 9.96
C GLU A 437 -15.35 36.08 11.25
N TRP A 438 -14.15 35.91 11.79
CA TRP A 438 -13.62 36.70 12.90
C TRP A 438 -12.41 37.50 12.42
N ALA A 439 -12.59 38.81 12.30
CA ALA A 439 -11.52 39.76 12.00
C ALA A 439 -11.06 40.44 13.30
N MET A 440 -9.74 40.47 13.51
CA MET A 440 -9.11 41.14 14.65
C MET A 440 -7.96 42.01 14.16
N THR A 441 -7.75 43.13 14.85
CA THR A 441 -6.62 44.03 14.59
C THR A 441 -5.44 43.67 15.49
N VAL A 442 -4.26 43.65 14.91
CA VAL A 442 -2.98 43.57 15.61
C VAL A 442 -2.25 44.89 15.38
N ASP A 443 -2.32 45.77 16.38
CA ASP A 443 -1.73 47.10 16.32
C ASP A 443 -0.20 47.01 16.46
N ALA A 444 0.52 47.78 15.65
CA ALA A 444 1.97 47.91 15.68
C ALA A 444 2.73 46.57 15.72
N LEU A 445 2.35 45.60 14.88
CA LEU A 445 3.03 44.31 14.73
C LEU A 445 4.53 44.54 14.46
N PRO A 446 5.45 44.16 15.38
CA PRO A 446 6.87 44.46 15.23
C PRO A 446 7.50 43.65 14.08
N PRO A 447 8.59 44.14 13.46
CA PRO A 447 9.35 43.37 12.47
C PRO A 447 9.72 41.97 12.97
N GLY A 448 9.55 40.96 12.11
CA GLY A 448 9.83 39.57 12.45
C GLY A 448 8.59 38.78 12.89
N ARG A 449 8.80 37.77 13.74
CA ARG A 449 7.77 36.81 14.16
C ARG A 449 7.06 37.30 15.43
N THR A 450 5.74 37.26 15.41
CA THR A 450 4.86 37.42 16.58
C THR A 450 3.91 36.23 16.66
N GLU A 451 3.62 35.74 17.86
CA GLU A 451 2.65 34.68 18.08
C GLU A 451 1.35 35.21 18.67
N VAL A 452 0.23 34.78 18.10
CA VAL A 452 -1.10 35.00 18.64
C VAL A 452 -1.64 33.67 19.11
N VAL A 453 -1.84 33.52 20.42
CA VAL A 453 -2.37 32.29 21.02
C VAL A 453 -3.88 32.36 21.04
N PHE A 454 -4.55 31.32 20.55
CA PHE A 454 -5.99 31.14 20.58
C PHE A 454 -6.33 30.06 21.61
N THR A 455 -7.28 30.34 22.49
CA THR A 455 -7.75 29.42 23.53
C THR A 455 -9.27 29.39 23.56
N ASP A 456 -9.84 28.20 23.72
CA ASP A 456 -11.27 28.04 24.01
C ASP A 456 -11.54 28.30 25.50
N ALA A 457 -12.21 29.41 25.78
CA ALA A 457 -12.54 29.83 27.14
C ALA A 457 -13.54 28.88 27.83
N LEU A 458 -14.22 28.00 27.08
CA LEU A 458 -15.23 27.08 27.56
C LEU A 458 -14.82 25.60 27.45
N TRP A 459 -13.54 25.30 27.15
CA TRP A 459 -13.10 23.94 26.85
C TRP A 459 -13.45 22.90 27.93
N THR A 460 -13.32 23.27 29.21
CA THR A 460 -13.63 22.40 30.34
C THR A 460 -15.14 22.11 30.47
N ALA A 461 -15.99 23.01 29.99
CA ALA A 461 -17.45 22.85 30.01
C ALA A 461 -17.97 22.13 28.76
N ALA A 462 -17.35 22.35 27.60
CA ALA A 462 -17.73 21.72 26.35
C ALA A 462 -16.52 21.58 25.40
N GLN A 463 -16.13 20.32 25.14
CA GLN A 463 -15.05 19.98 24.21
C GLN A 463 -15.55 20.00 22.76
N VAL A 464 -15.82 21.19 22.24
CA VAL A 464 -16.30 21.40 20.87
C VAL A 464 -15.13 21.91 20.04
N PRO A 465 -14.71 21.26 18.95
CA PRO A 465 -13.62 21.78 18.11
C PRO A 465 -14.07 23.03 17.33
N LEU A 466 -13.14 23.93 17.00
CA LEU A 466 -13.37 24.91 15.92
C LEU A 466 -12.79 24.34 14.63
N LEU A 467 -13.63 24.20 13.60
CA LEU A 467 -13.17 23.86 12.26
C LEU A 467 -12.88 25.15 11.51
N VAL A 468 -11.62 25.38 11.16
CA VAL A 468 -11.14 26.59 10.47
C VAL A 468 -10.87 26.26 9.02
N GLU A 469 -11.57 26.95 8.14
CA GLU A 469 -11.43 26.82 6.68
C GLU A 469 -10.30 27.73 6.17
N GLU A 470 -10.20 28.94 6.72
CA GLU A 470 -9.27 29.94 6.22
C GLU A 470 -8.63 30.76 7.36
N LEU A 471 -7.34 31.08 7.16
CA LEU A 471 -6.56 31.99 7.98
C LEU A 471 -5.79 32.92 7.04
N ARG A 472 -5.98 34.23 7.16
CA ARG A 472 -5.24 35.24 6.37
C ARG A 472 -4.90 36.47 7.20
N ALA A 473 -3.85 37.17 6.80
CA ALA A 473 -3.45 38.45 7.38
C ALA A 473 -3.29 39.48 6.27
N GLU A 474 -3.79 40.69 6.53
CA GLU A 474 -3.80 41.79 5.58
C GLU A 474 -3.30 43.06 6.28
N VAL A 475 -2.53 43.89 5.58
CA VAL A 475 -2.12 45.20 6.12
C VAL A 475 -3.32 46.13 6.10
N ILE A 476 -3.59 46.80 7.22
CA ILE A 476 -4.59 47.86 7.29
C ILE A 476 -3.98 49.08 6.59
N ALA A 477 -4.56 49.48 5.46
CA ALA A 477 -4.08 50.66 4.76
C ALA A 477 -4.18 51.89 5.70
N PRO A 478 -3.13 52.73 5.74
CA PRO A 478 -3.10 53.91 6.62
C PRO A 478 -4.19 54.94 6.28
#